data_AF-S8A7J4-F1
#
_entry.id   AF-S8A7J4-F1
#
_cell.length_a   1.000
_cell.length_b   1.000
_cell.length_c   1.000
_cell.angle_alpha   90.00
_cell.angle_beta   90.00
_cell.angle_gamma   90.00
#
_symmetry.space_group_name_H-M   'P 1'
#
loop_
_entity.id
_entity.type
_entity.pdbx_description
1 polymer ?
#
loop_
_entity_poly.entity_id
_entity_poly.type
_entity_poly.pdbx_seq_one_letter_code
_entity_poly.pdbx_strand_id
1 'polypeptide(L)'
;MHSSLVRLQQVFGFLTTVSFALGTLIALTSYLYPMTPTASIKVRDIAVVKRRSGGYYSTRQNEYAKIKFDLNADFDSLYNWNTKQIYVWISTSYGGDRYPTNEMIIWDKIIDKTALSKKITLKNEPAKYNVHDITGAYANRNATLKLSWNVQPHVGVLMWGSASDSVTESFMWPSEKARAAV
;
A
#
# COMPACT_ATOMS: atom_id res chain seq x y z
N MET A 1 16.20 -49.40 -27.46
CA MET A 1 16.65 -48.42 -26.46
C MET A 1 15.96 -47.05 -26.61
N HIS A 2 14.63 -47.03 -26.75
CA HIS A 2 13.81 -45.82 -26.57
C HIS A 2 12.47 -46.25 -25.99
N SER A 3 12.35 -46.23 -24.65
CA SER A 3 11.08 -46.48 -23.98
C SER A 3 10.16 -45.27 -24.18
N SER A 4 8.85 -45.50 -24.26
CA SER A 4 7.81 -44.45 -24.35
C SER A 4 8.00 -43.39 -23.25
N LEU A 5 8.45 -43.81 -22.07
CA LEU A 5 8.79 -42.95 -20.94
C LEU A 5 9.92 -41.95 -21.24
N VAL A 6 10.98 -42.38 -21.95
CA VAL A 6 12.12 -41.52 -22.30
C VAL A 6 11.68 -40.42 -23.27
N ARG A 7 10.81 -40.74 -24.23
CA ARG A 7 10.27 -39.76 -25.17
C ARG A 7 9.37 -38.74 -24.48
N LEU A 8 8.53 -39.18 -23.55
CA LEU A 8 7.68 -38.28 -22.77
C LEU A 8 8.52 -37.33 -21.90
N GLN A 9 9.57 -37.86 -21.25
CA GLN A 9 10.51 -37.04 -20.47
C GLN A 9 11.21 -35.99 -21.34
N GLN A 10 11.63 -36.34 -22.56
CA GLN A 10 12.24 -35.39 -23.50
C GLN A 10 11.27 -34.28 -23.93
N VAL A 11 10.03 -34.63 -24.26
CA VAL A 11 8.99 -33.65 -24.64
C VAL A 11 8.68 -32.72 -23.47
N PHE A 12 8.55 -33.25 -22.25
CA PHE A 12 8.29 -32.45 -21.06
C PHE A 12 9.49 -31.54 -20.71
N GLY A 13 10.72 -32.04 -20.83
CA GLY A 13 11.94 -31.25 -20.63
C GLY A 13 12.06 -30.11 -21.66
N PHE A 14 11.72 -30.39 -22.92
CA PHE A 14 11.68 -29.36 -23.96
C PHE A 14 10.60 -28.31 -23.67
N LEU A 15 9.38 -28.73 -23.34
CA LEU A 15 8.26 -27.84 -23.00
C LEU A 15 8.60 -26.92 -21.83
N THR A 16 9.17 -27.48 -20.75
CA THR A 16 9.55 -26.69 -19.57
C THR A 16 10.65 -25.69 -19.92
N THR A 17 11.69 -26.10 -20.66
CA THR A 17 12.76 -25.20 -21.09
C THR A 17 12.24 -24.03 -21.93
N VAL A 18 11.38 -24.30 -22.91
CA VAL A 18 10.75 -23.26 -23.75
C VAL A 18 9.85 -22.34 -22.90
N SER A 19 9.09 -22.91 -21.95
CA SER A 19 8.22 -22.13 -21.06
C SER A 19 9.01 -21.20 -20.14
N PHE A 20 10.12 -21.67 -19.57
CA PHE A 20 11.02 -20.83 -18.76
C PHE A 20 11.73 -19.77 -19.59
N ALA A 21 12.19 -20.11 -20.80
CA ALA A 21 12.81 -19.14 -21.70
C ALA A 21 11.82 -18.02 -22.07
N LEU A 22 10.58 -18.39 -22.43
CA LEU A 22 9.51 -17.43 -22.71
C LEU A 22 9.18 -16.60 -21.46
N GLY A 23 8.98 -17.23 -20.31
CA GLY A 23 8.72 -16.55 -19.04
C GLY A 23 9.82 -15.55 -18.65
N THR A 24 11.07 -15.90 -18.92
CA THR A 24 12.23 -15.02 -18.68
C THR A 24 12.21 -13.81 -19.62
N LEU A 25 11.92 -14.02 -20.91
CA LEU A 25 11.76 -12.92 -21.88
C LEU A 25 10.61 -12.00 -21.46
N ILE A 26 9.49 -12.56 -21.00
CA ILE A 26 8.34 -11.81 -20.48
C ILE A 26 8.71 -10.98 -19.25
N ALA A 27 9.43 -11.57 -18.30
CA ALA A 27 9.89 -10.85 -17.12
C ALA A 27 10.84 -9.70 -17.49
N LEU A 28 11.81 -9.94 -18.39
CA LEU A 28 12.80 -8.93 -18.80
C LEU A 28 12.17 -7.75 -19.56
N THR A 29 11.30 -8.05 -20.51
CA THR A 29 10.59 -7.03 -21.31
C THR A 29 9.68 -6.15 -20.46
N SER A 30 9.22 -6.62 -19.31
CA SER A 30 8.41 -5.82 -18.38
C SER A 30 9.17 -4.64 -17.78
N TYR A 31 10.51 -4.71 -17.67
CA TYR A 31 11.35 -3.63 -17.15
C TYR A 31 11.56 -2.47 -18.14
N LEU A 32 11.23 -2.67 -19.41
CA LEU A 32 11.36 -1.63 -20.43
C LEU A 32 10.23 -0.61 -20.38
N TYR A 33 9.15 -0.91 -19.63
CA TYR A 33 8.00 -0.02 -19.50
C TYR A 33 8.25 1.02 -18.40
N PRO A 34 8.09 2.32 -18.68
CA PRO A 34 8.31 3.38 -17.70
C PRO A 34 7.23 3.36 -16.60
N MET A 35 7.65 3.35 -15.34
CA MET A 35 6.77 3.33 -14.17
C MET A 35 6.63 4.72 -13.57
N THR A 36 5.96 5.62 -14.28
CA THR A 36 5.75 7.01 -13.84
C THR A 36 4.27 7.28 -13.53
N PRO A 37 3.73 6.75 -12.42
CA PRO A 37 2.37 7.06 -12.00
C PRO A 37 2.30 8.49 -11.45
N THR A 38 1.13 9.10 -11.55
CA THR A 38 0.90 10.43 -10.97
C THR A 38 0.00 10.31 -9.77
N ALA A 39 0.30 11.04 -8.69
CA ALA A 39 -0.51 10.99 -7.48
C ALA A 39 -0.52 12.35 -6.78
N SER A 40 -1.62 12.63 -6.09
CA SER A 40 -1.80 13.76 -5.20
C SER A 40 -2.65 13.30 -4.01
N ILE A 41 -2.12 13.49 -2.80
CA ILE A 41 -2.79 13.20 -1.55
C ILE A 41 -3.03 14.53 -0.85
N LYS A 42 -4.18 14.72 -0.22
CA LYS A 42 -4.44 15.87 0.65
C LYS A 42 -5.10 15.41 1.94
N VAL A 43 -4.56 15.85 3.07
CA VAL A 43 -5.18 15.58 4.37
C VAL A 43 -6.32 16.56 4.59
N ARG A 44 -7.50 16.05 4.99
CA ARG A 44 -8.71 16.87 5.15
C ARG A 44 -9.06 17.13 6.59
N ASP A 45 -9.19 16.07 7.37
CA ASP A 45 -9.56 16.14 8.78
C ASP A 45 -8.76 15.11 9.56
N ILE A 46 -8.29 15.52 10.73
CA ILE A 46 -7.54 14.69 11.64
C ILE A 46 -8.17 14.87 13.01
N ALA A 47 -8.46 13.77 13.69
CA ALA A 47 -9.02 13.79 15.03
C ALA A 47 -8.38 12.69 15.87
N VAL A 48 -7.90 13.04 17.05
CA VAL A 48 -7.43 12.07 18.05
C VAL A 48 -8.54 11.88 19.08
N VAL A 49 -8.91 10.62 19.33
CA VAL A 49 -9.96 10.22 20.26
C VAL A 49 -9.40 9.19 21.23
N LYS A 50 -9.54 9.41 22.53
CA LYS A 50 -9.20 8.41 23.55
C LYS A 50 -10.29 7.35 23.67
N ARG A 51 -9.92 6.08 23.61
CA ARG A 51 -10.82 4.96 23.87
C ARG A 51 -10.11 3.91 24.72
N ARG A 52 -10.85 3.19 25.56
CA ARG A 52 -10.31 2.06 26.30
C ARG A 52 -9.98 0.92 25.34
N SER A 53 -8.75 0.42 25.39
CA SER A 53 -8.26 -0.63 24.51
C SER A 53 -8.37 -1.98 25.22
N GLY A 54 -9.25 -2.85 24.74
CA GLY A 54 -9.59 -4.13 25.36
C GLY A 54 -10.95 -4.10 26.04
N GLY A 55 -11.62 -5.25 26.14
CA GLY A 55 -12.94 -5.40 26.76
C GLY A 55 -13.00 -4.94 28.23
N TYR A 56 -14.07 -5.31 28.94
CA TYR A 56 -14.45 -4.80 30.27
C TYR A 56 -13.32 -4.64 31.33
N TYR A 57 -12.19 -5.34 31.20
CA TYR A 57 -11.11 -5.36 32.18
C TYR A 57 -9.93 -4.41 31.92
N SER A 58 -9.87 -3.70 30.78
CA SER A 58 -8.76 -2.76 30.52
C SER A 58 -9.11 -1.34 30.96
N THR A 59 -8.39 -0.83 31.96
CA THR A 59 -8.51 0.57 32.45
C THR A 59 -7.70 1.56 31.61
N ARG A 60 -6.76 1.09 30.79
CA ARG A 60 -5.88 1.95 30.00
C ARG A 60 -6.63 2.57 28.82
N GLN A 61 -6.67 3.90 28.81
CA GLN A 61 -7.13 4.68 27.66
C GLN A 61 -5.98 4.82 26.67
N ASN A 62 -6.21 4.39 25.44
CA ASN A 62 -5.29 4.61 24.33
C ASN A 62 -5.87 5.68 23.41
N GLU A 63 -4.99 6.49 22.84
CA GLU A 63 -5.34 7.44 21.79
C GLU A 63 -5.49 6.69 20.46
N TYR A 64 -6.60 6.96 19.77
CA TYR A 64 -6.89 6.49 18.42
C TYR A 64 -6.98 7.68 17.49
N ALA A 65 -6.17 7.69 16.44
CA ALA A 65 -6.24 8.74 15.44
C ALA A 65 -7.18 8.33 14.30
N LYS A 66 -8.08 9.26 13.94
CA LYS A 66 -8.95 9.21 12.78
C LYS A 66 -8.43 10.20 11.77
N ILE A 67 -8.07 9.70 10.59
CA ILE A 67 -7.62 10.53 9.46
C ILE A 67 -8.67 10.43 8.37
N LYS A 68 -8.98 11.57 7.74
CA LYS A 68 -9.68 11.64 6.47
C LYS A 68 -8.80 12.31 5.43
N PHE A 69 -8.78 11.75 4.23
CA PHE A 69 -7.92 12.23 3.16
C PHE A 69 -8.67 12.24 1.82
N ASP A 70 -8.14 13.04 0.90
CA ASP A 70 -8.45 12.98 -0.51
C ASP A 70 -7.26 12.32 -1.22
N LEU A 71 -7.56 11.43 -2.16
CA LEU A 71 -6.57 10.76 -3.00
C LEU A 71 -6.98 10.93 -4.46
N ASN A 72 -6.09 11.48 -5.28
CA ASN A 72 -6.20 11.47 -6.72
C ASN A 72 -4.92 10.86 -7.30
N ALA A 73 -5.01 9.63 -7.79
CA ALA A 73 -3.87 8.91 -8.31
C ALA A 73 -4.22 8.20 -9.62
N ASP A 74 -3.30 8.24 -10.57
CA ASP A 74 -3.38 7.55 -11.84
C ASP A 74 -2.26 6.52 -11.94
N PHE A 75 -2.66 5.25 -11.96
CA PHE A 75 -1.77 4.09 -12.01
C PHE A 75 -1.76 3.43 -13.39
N ASP A 76 -2.36 4.03 -14.41
CA ASP A 76 -2.46 3.41 -15.74
C ASP A 76 -1.08 3.07 -16.33
N SER A 77 -0.09 3.93 -16.12
CA SER A 77 1.31 3.71 -16.55
C SER A 77 1.99 2.48 -15.93
N LEU A 78 1.46 1.94 -14.83
CA LEU A 78 1.99 0.74 -14.18
C LEU A 78 1.42 -0.57 -14.77
N TYR A 79 0.39 -0.47 -15.61
CA TYR A 79 -0.18 -1.64 -16.28
C TYR A 79 0.50 -1.86 -17.62
N ASN A 80 1.14 -3.01 -17.74
CA ASN A 80 1.56 -3.55 -19.01
C ASN A 80 0.90 -4.92 -19.23
N TRP A 81 1.34 -5.62 -20.26
CA TRP A 81 0.80 -6.92 -20.62
C TRP A 81 1.10 -8.02 -19.57
N ASN A 82 2.18 -7.89 -18.81
CA ASN A 82 2.56 -8.82 -17.73
C ASN A 82 2.00 -8.44 -16.34
N THR A 83 1.52 -7.20 -16.13
CA THR A 83 0.92 -6.79 -14.85
C THR A 83 -0.38 -7.54 -14.57
N LYS A 84 -0.46 -8.27 -13.45
CA LYS A 84 -1.67 -8.96 -12.98
C LYS A 84 -2.56 -8.01 -12.16
N GLN A 85 -1.96 -7.42 -11.12
CA GLN A 85 -2.65 -6.56 -10.16
C GLN A 85 -1.65 -5.60 -9.52
N ILE A 86 -2.17 -4.50 -8.97
CA ILE A 86 -1.39 -3.53 -8.21
C ILE A 86 -1.98 -3.41 -6.82
N TYR A 87 -1.13 -3.55 -5.81
CA TYR A 87 -1.48 -3.27 -4.43
C TYR A 87 -1.02 -1.86 -4.09
N VAL A 88 -1.96 -1.00 -3.70
CA VAL A 88 -1.70 0.39 -3.34
C VAL A 88 -2.05 0.57 -1.89
N TRP A 89 -1.19 1.24 -1.13
CA TRP A 89 -1.46 1.56 0.26
C TRP A 89 -0.97 2.95 0.61
N ILE A 90 -1.59 3.51 1.63
CA ILE A 90 -1.17 4.75 2.26
C ILE A 90 -0.64 4.39 3.64
N SER A 91 0.61 4.75 3.88
CA SER A 91 1.23 4.67 5.19
C SER A 91 1.36 6.04 5.82
N THR A 92 1.31 6.07 7.15
CA THR A 92 1.64 7.24 7.95
C THR A 92 2.91 6.94 8.72
N SER A 93 3.95 7.73 8.51
CA SER A 93 5.21 7.66 9.24
C SER A 93 5.27 8.77 10.28
N TYR A 94 5.64 8.45 11.51
CA TYR A 94 5.80 9.43 12.59
C TYR A 94 6.91 9.03 13.56
N GLY A 95 7.56 10.03 14.15
CA GLY A 95 8.56 9.83 15.19
C GLY A 95 7.96 9.79 16.59
N GLY A 96 8.59 9.07 17.50
CA GLY A 96 8.27 9.05 18.93
C GLY A 96 9.53 9.03 19.79
N ASP A 97 9.39 9.34 21.07
CA ASP A 97 10.52 9.52 21.99
C ASP A 97 11.31 8.21 22.21
N ARG A 98 10.57 7.11 22.37
CA ARG A 98 11.15 5.76 22.56
C ARG A 98 11.40 5.03 21.24
N TYR A 99 10.57 5.29 20.24
CA TYR A 99 10.61 4.65 18.94
C TYR A 99 10.70 5.74 17.86
N PRO A 100 11.91 6.01 17.32
CA PRO A 100 12.15 7.16 16.46
C PRO A 100 11.45 7.06 15.10
N THR A 101 11.12 5.85 14.66
CA THR A 101 10.46 5.59 13.37
C THR A 101 9.32 4.60 13.54
N ASN A 102 8.09 5.12 13.50
CA ASN A 102 6.89 4.29 13.46
C ASN A 102 6.23 4.47 12.09
N GLU A 103 5.89 3.36 11.44
CA GLU A 103 5.14 3.36 10.18
C GLU A 103 3.92 2.49 10.33
N MET A 104 2.78 2.98 9.85
CA MET A 104 1.54 2.24 9.91
C MET A 104 0.70 2.46 8.67
N ILE A 105 0.12 1.39 8.13
CA ILE A 105 -0.78 1.43 6.98
C ILE A 105 -2.17 1.82 7.46
N ILE A 106 -2.73 2.88 6.87
CA ILE A 106 -4.06 3.39 7.24
C ILE A 106 -5.14 3.03 6.23
N TRP A 107 -4.74 2.77 4.98
CA TRP A 107 -5.63 2.46 3.89
C TRP A 107 -4.91 1.63 2.84
N ASP A 108 -5.63 0.70 2.21
CA ASP A 108 -5.12 -0.18 1.18
C ASP A 108 -6.20 -0.48 0.14
N LYS A 109 -5.78 -0.71 -1.10
CA LYS A 109 -6.64 -1.19 -2.18
C LYS A 109 -5.84 -1.99 -3.20
N ILE A 110 -6.43 -3.10 -3.63
CA ILE A 110 -5.96 -3.86 -4.79
C ILE A 110 -6.71 -3.37 -6.02
N ILE A 111 -5.98 -3.08 -7.09
CA ILE A 111 -6.52 -2.74 -8.39
C ILE A 111 -6.16 -3.89 -9.34
N ASP A 112 -7.16 -4.61 -9.81
CA ASP A 112 -6.96 -5.70 -10.77
C ASP A 112 -6.84 -5.18 -12.19
N LYS A 113 -6.17 -5.93 -13.07
CA LYS A 113 -6.08 -5.62 -14.51
C LYS A 113 -7.45 -5.47 -15.18
N THR A 114 -8.48 -6.17 -14.70
CA THR A 114 -9.85 -6.11 -15.24
C THR A 114 -10.68 -4.93 -14.74
N ALA A 115 -10.18 -4.16 -13.76
CA ALA A 115 -10.91 -3.00 -13.23
C ALA A 115 -11.18 -1.94 -14.32
N LEU A 116 -12.39 -1.38 -14.34
CA LEU A 116 -12.87 -0.40 -15.33
C LEU A 116 -12.00 0.88 -15.41
N SER A 117 -11.38 1.28 -14.31
CA SER A 117 -10.50 2.44 -14.23
C SER A 117 -9.28 2.12 -13.37
N LYS A 118 -8.09 2.54 -13.83
CA LYS A 118 -6.83 2.49 -13.06
C LYS A 118 -6.56 3.77 -12.29
N LYS A 119 -7.42 4.77 -12.50
CA LYS A 119 -7.44 6.02 -11.74
C LYS A 119 -8.28 5.87 -10.49
N ILE A 120 -7.72 6.29 -9.37
CA ILE A 120 -8.40 6.39 -8.08
C ILE A 120 -8.68 7.86 -7.79
N THR A 121 -9.94 8.17 -7.51
CA THR A 121 -10.36 9.48 -7.01
C THR A 121 -11.24 9.28 -5.79
N LEU A 122 -10.68 9.53 -4.62
CA LEU A 122 -11.34 9.46 -3.33
C LEU A 122 -11.41 10.86 -2.73
N LYS A 123 -12.57 11.19 -2.15
CA LYS A 123 -12.81 12.47 -1.48
C LYS A 123 -13.34 12.21 -0.09
N ASN A 124 -12.71 12.80 0.92
CA ASN A 124 -13.10 12.68 2.32
C ASN A 124 -13.20 11.22 2.79
N GLU A 125 -12.30 10.37 2.30
CA GLU A 125 -12.29 8.95 2.63
C GLU A 125 -11.70 8.75 4.04
N PRO A 126 -12.39 8.03 4.94
CA PRO A 126 -11.84 7.70 6.24
C PRO A 126 -10.75 6.62 6.12
N ALA A 127 -9.75 6.68 7.00
CA ALA A 127 -8.80 5.59 7.19
C ALA A 127 -9.54 4.27 7.51
N LYS A 128 -9.16 3.20 6.82
CA LYS A 128 -9.72 1.84 7.01
C LYS A 128 -9.22 1.22 8.30
N TYR A 129 -7.95 1.48 8.66
CA TYR A 129 -7.35 0.98 9.89
C TYR A 129 -7.20 2.10 10.92
N ASN A 130 -7.56 1.78 12.16
CA ASN A 130 -7.41 2.72 13.28
C ASN A 130 -5.93 2.81 13.68
N VAL A 131 -5.47 4.05 13.82
CA VAL A 131 -4.09 4.38 14.21
C VAL A 131 -3.99 4.33 15.73
N HIS A 132 -3.25 3.37 16.28
CA HIS A 132 -3.00 3.22 17.72
C HIS A 132 -1.49 3.05 18.01
N ASP A 133 -0.96 3.82 18.97
CA ASP A 133 0.50 3.89 19.18
C ASP A 133 0.89 2.86 20.22
N ILE A 134 2.09 2.30 20.09
CA ILE A 134 2.64 1.38 21.09
C ILE A 134 2.82 2.07 22.45
N THR A 135 3.11 3.38 22.47
CA THR A 135 3.24 4.14 23.73
C THR A 135 1.89 4.62 24.28
N GLY A 136 0.85 4.62 23.44
CA GLY A 136 -0.52 5.03 23.80
C GLY A 136 -0.80 6.53 23.67
N ALA A 137 0.17 7.35 23.24
CA ALA A 137 0.03 8.78 23.03
C ALA A 137 0.50 9.20 21.62
N TYR A 138 -0.26 10.10 20.99
CA TYR A 138 -0.05 10.63 19.64
C TYR A 138 0.10 12.14 19.58
N ALA A 139 -0.46 12.85 20.56
CA ALA A 139 -0.56 14.30 20.52
C ALA A 139 0.80 14.97 20.25
N ASN A 140 0.78 16.00 19.39
CA ASN A 140 1.92 16.85 19.07
C ASN A 140 3.11 16.17 18.37
N ARG A 141 2.91 15.00 17.77
CA ARG A 141 3.93 14.37 16.91
C ARG A 141 3.72 14.77 15.45
N ASN A 142 4.80 15.03 14.72
CA ASN A 142 4.75 15.26 13.28
C ASN A 142 4.59 13.91 12.57
N ALA A 143 3.64 13.85 11.65
CA ALA A 143 3.31 12.66 10.90
C ALA A 143 3.24 12.97 9.42
N THR A 144 3.62 11.98 8.63
CA THR A 144 3.83 12.12 7.20
C THR A 144 3.06 11.02 6.49
N LEU A 145 2.12 11.43 5.63
CA LEU A 145 1.31 10.53 4.81
C LEU A 145 2.00 10.26 3.48
N LYS A 146 2.27 8.98 3.21
CA LYS A 146 2.96 8.52 2.01
C LYS A 146 2.12 7.48 1.26
N LEU A 147 1.93 7.68 -0.04
CA LEU A 147 1.35 6.67 -0.93
C LEU A 147 2.47 5.81 -1.50
N SER A 148 2.28 4.50 -1.40
CA SER A 148 3.18 3.51 -1.98
C SER A 148 2.39 2.45 -2.72
N TRP A 149 3.04 1.78 -3.67
CA TRP A 149 2.43 0.73 -4.47
C TRP A 149 3.39 -0.41 -4.75
N ASN A 150 2.80 -1.56 -5.04
CA ASN A 150 3.47 -2.79 -5.40
C ASN A 150 2.81 -3.36 -6.65
N VAL A 151 3.57 -3.46 -7.73
CA VAL A 151 3.15 -4.07 -8.99
C VAL A 151 3.45 -5.55 -8.95
N GLN A 152 2.43 -6.37 -9.18
CA GLN A 152 2.52 -7.82 -9.17
C GLN A 152 2.41 -8.34 -10.61
N PRO A 153 3.51 -8.86 -11.20
CA PRO A 153 3.46 -9.45 -12.53
C PRO A 153 2.88 -10.86 -12.51
N HIS A 154 2.45 -11.36 -13.66
CA HIS A 154 2.13 -12.78 -13.86
C HIS A 154 3.40 -13.64 -13.78
N VAL A 155 4.52 -13.15 -14.34
CA VAL A 155 5.82 -13.81 -14.30
C VAL A 155 6.91 -12.79 -13.98
N GLY A 156 7.74 -13.08 -12.98
CA GLY A 156 8.85 -12.21 -12.57
C GLY A 156 8.75 -11.78 -11.10
N VAL A 157 9.49 -10.72 -10.75
CA VAL A 157 9.60 -10.21 -9.38
C VAL A 157 8.61 -9.07 -9.11
N LEU A 158 8.28 -8.89 -7.84
CA LEU A 158 7.46 -7.77 -7.38
C LEU A 158 8.23 -6.44 -7.52
N MET A 159 7.58 -5.43 -8.09
CA MET A 159 8.17 -4.10 -8.27
C MET A 159 7.53 -3.11 -7.30
N TRP A 160 8.35 -2.39 -6.56
CA TRP A 160 7.92 -1.47 -5.52
C TRP A 160 8.16 -0.04 -5.96
N GLY A 161 7.21 0.84 -5.67
CA GLY A 161 7.35 2.27 -5.90
C GLY A 161 6.65 3.06 -4.82
N SER A 162 7.06 4.31 -4.67
CA SER A 162 6.39 5.25 -3.79
C SER A 162 6.27 6.60 -4.45
N ALA A 163 5.24 7.35 -4.06
CA ALA A 163 5.08 8.72 -4.50
C ALA A 163 6.31 9.54 -4.07
N SER A 164 6.72 10.47 -4.93
CA SER A 164 7.82 11.39 -4.64
C SER A 164 7.50 12.26 -3.43
N ASP A 165 8.53 12.77 -2.76
CA ASP A 165 8.39 13.57 -1.54
C ASP A 165 7.55 14.86 -1.74
N SER A 166 7.42 15.35 -2.97
CA SER A 166 6.53 16.48 -3.32
C SER A 166 5.04 16.17 -3.24
N VAL A 167 4.67 14.88 -3.19
CA VAL A 167 3.28 14.38 -3.09
C VAL A 167 2.93 13.96 -1.65
N THR A 168 3.94 13.94 -0.80
CA THR A 168 3.85 13.56 0.60
C THR A 168 3.32 14.74 1.41
N GLU A 169 2.29 14.49 2.23
CA GLU A 169 1.71 15.51 3.09
C GLU A 169 2.14 15.28 4.53
N SER A 170 2.67 16.32 5.16
CA SER A 170 3.02 16.29 6.58
C SER A 170 1.98 17.05 7.38
N PHE A 171 1.67 16.55 8.57
CA PHE A 171 0.69 17.15 9.45
C PHE A 171 1.06 16.85 10.90
N MET A 172 0.65 17.75 11.79
CA MET A 172 0.77 17.55 13.22
C MET A 172 -0.47 16.83 13.73
N TRP A 173 -0.29 15.77 14.53
CA TRP A 173 -1.42 15.20 15.25
C TRP A 173 -2.03 16.25 16.18
N PRO A 174 -3.33 16.57 16.03
CA PRO A 174 -3.96 17.53 16.91
C PRO A 174 -4.00 16.98 18.34
N SER A 175 -3.93 17.88 19.31
CA SER A 175 -4.31 17.55 20.68
C SER A 175 -5.78 17.11 20.69
N GLU A 176 -6.13 16.26 21.67
CA GLU A 176 -7.43 15.62 21.82
C GLU A 176 -8.59 16.49 21.34
N LYS A 177 -9.39 15.97 20.40
CA LYS A 177 -10.62 16.65 19.97
C LYS A 177 -11.57 16.54 21.15
N ALA A 178 -11.65 17.61 21.96
CA ALA A 178 -12.58 17.69 23.08
C ALA A 178 -13.96 17.25 22.55
N ARG A 179 -14.48 16.17 23.13
CA ARG A 179 -15.80 15.64 22.78
C ARG A 179 -16.77 16.81 22.88
N ALA A 180 -17.27 17.29 21.73
CA ALA A 180 -18.39 18.21 21.74
C ALA A 180 -19.49 17.50 22.54
N ALA A 181 -19.81 18.05 23.70
CA ALA A 181 -20.85 17.53 24.56
C ALA A 181 -22.14 17.49 23.73
N VAL A 182 -22.65 16.28 23.53
CA VAL A 182 -24.05 16.06 23.17
C VAL A 182 -24.85 16.15 24.45
#